data_AF-C6K384-F1
#
_entry.id   AF-C6K384-F1
#
_cell.length_a   1.000
_cell.length_b   1.000
_cell.length_c   1.000
_cell.angle_alpha   90.00
_cell.angle_beta   90.00
_cell.angle_gamma   90.00
#
_symmetry.space_group_name_H-M   'P 1'
#
loop_
_entity.id
_entity.type
_entity.pdbx_description
1 polymer ?
#
loop_
_entity_poly.entity_id
_entity_poly.type
_entity_poly.pdbx_seq_one_letter_code
_entity_poly.pdbx_strand_id
1 'polypeptide(L)' 'QFARFDSDAESPRMEPRAPWMEQEGPEYWEEQTRRAKGNAQTDRENLRTLR' A
#
# COMPACT_ATOMS: atom_id res chain seq x y z
N GLN A 1 12.27 6.24 -4.39
CA GLN A 1 11.06 5.69 -3.72
C GLN A 1 11.36 5.55 -2.24
N PHE A 2 10.43 5.91 -1.37
CA PHE A 2 10.60 5.88 0.10
C PHE A 2 9.71 4.85 0.79
N ALA A 3 8.68 4.34 0.12
CA ALA A 3 7.84 3.25 0.58
C ALA A 3 7.29 2.43 -0.61
N ARG A 4 6.81 1.21 -0.35
CA ARG A 4 6.19 0.34 -1.36
C ARG A 4 5.01 -0.43 -0.77
N PHE A 5 3.98 -0.58 -1.59
CA PHE A 5 2.90 -1.54 -1.40
C PHE A 5 3.10 -2.67 -2.41
N ASP A 6 2.92 -3.91 -1.98
CA ASP A 6 2.83 -5.06 -2.87
C ASP A 6 1.50 -5.77 -2.62
N SER A 7 0.62 -5.76 -3.62
CA SER A 7 -0.69 -6.38 -3.52
C SER A 7 -0.65 -7.91 -3.60
N ASP A 8 0.42 -8.47 -4.18
CA ASP A 8 0.56 -9.91 -4.40
C ASP A 8 1.35 -10.60 -3.27
N ALA A 9 1.88 -9.85 -2.31
CA ALA A 9 2.52 -10.39 -1.12
C ALA A 9 1.52 -11.18 -0.24
N GLU A 10 2.01 -12.18 0.51
CA GLU A 10 1.17 -12.98 1.43
C GLU A 10 0.46 -12.11 2.50
N SER A 11 1.10 -11.02 2.92
CA SER A 11 0.51 -10.01 3.80
C SER A 11 0.73 -8.62 3.22
N PRO A 12 -0.17 -8.13 2.35
CA PRO A 12 -0.03 -6.83 1.72
C PRO A 12 -0.05 -5.72 2.76
N ARG A 13 1.06 -4.98 2.84
CA ARG A 13 1.25 -3.83 3.73
C ARG A 13 2.14 -2.78 3.07
N MET A 14 2.06 -1.54 3.55
CA MET A 14 3.03 -0.52 3.19
C MET A 14 4.33 -0.74 3.97
N GLU A 15 5.44 -0.76 3.23
CA GLU A 15 6.78 -0.98 3.81
C GLU A 15 7.70 0.21 3.50
N PRO A 16 8.52 0.67 4.47
CA PRO A 16 9.54 1.67 4.23
C PRO A 16 10.61 1.13 3.28
N ARG A 17 11.09 1.99 2.37
CA ARG A 17 12.26 1.73 1.50
C ARG A 17 13.40 2.72 1.74
N ALA A 18 13.21 3.68 2.63
CA ALA A 18 14.22 4.65 3.02
C ALA A 18 14.34 4.66 4.56
N PRO A 19 15.57 4.77 5.11
CA PRO A 19 15.78 4.68 6.56
C PRO A 19 14.98 5.70 7.38
N TRP A 20 14.80 6.92 6.84
CA TRP A 20 14.08 7.98 7.55
C TRP A 20 12.57 7.70 7.69
N MET A 21 12.01 6.80 6.87
CA MET A 21 10.61 6.39 6.98
C MET A 21 10.38 5.40 8.13
N GLU A 22 11.41 4.71 8.63
CA GLU A 22 11.29 3.79 9.78
C GLU A 22 10.95 4.52 11.08
N GLN A 23 11.12 5.85 11.11
CA GLN A 23 10.76 6.71 12.23
C GLN A 23 9.23 6.90 12.35
N GLU A 24 8.47 6.63 11.29
CA GLU A 24 7.02 6.75 11.31
C GLU A 24 6.39 5.63 12.15
N GLY A 25 5.41 6.01 12.97
CA GLY A 25 4.74 5.10 13.89
C GLY A 25 3.86 4.05 13.19
N PRO A 26 3.46 2.99 13.92
CA PRO A 26 2.60 1.94 13.38
C PRO A 26 1.26 2.49 12.85
N GLU A 27 0.71 3.54 13.46
CA GLU A 27 -0.55 4.17 13.05
C GLU A 27 -0.46 4.76 11.63
N TYR A 28 0.67 5.38 11.30
CA TYR A 28 0.95 5.89 9.96
C TYR A 28 0.96 4.73 8.95
N TRP A 29 1.70 3.67 9.26
CA TRP A 29 1.80 2.50 8.37
C TRP A 29 0.48 1.76 8.19
N GLU A 30 -0.33 1.65 9.23
CA GLU A 30 -1.67 1.07 9.18
C GLU A 30 -2.63 1.91 8.33
N GLU A 31 -2.59 3.24 8.45
CA GLU A 31 -3.38 4.14 7.62
C GLU A 31 -2.97 4.01 6.14
N GLN A 32 -1.67 4.09 5.85
CA GLN A 32 -1.14 3.98 4.49
C GLN A 32 -1.47 2.60 3.88
N THR A 33 -1.40 1.53 4.67
CA THR A 33 -1.79 0.19 4.24
C THR A 33 -3.28 0.10 3.88
N ARG A 34 -4.17 0.68 4.70
CA ARG A 34 -5.61 0.73 4.39
C ARG A 34 -5.89 1.48 3.09
N ARG A 35 -5.26 2.64 2.89
CA ARG A 35 -5.41 3.43 1.66
C ARG A 35 -4.91 2.67 0.44
N ALA A 36 -3.73 2.06 0.52
CA ALA A 36 -3.15 1.29 -0.57
C ALA A 36 -4.03 0.09 -0.97
N LYS A 37 -4.60 -0.62 0.01
CA LYS A 37 -5.57 -1.70 -0.24
C LYS A 37 -6.82 -1.20 -0.96
N GLY A 38 -7.38 -0.06 -0.54
CA GLY A 38 -8.55 0.56 -1.19
C GLY A 38 -8.27 0.97 -2.63
N ASN A 39 -7.10 1.56 -2.90
CA ASN A 39 -6.69 1.92 -4.26
C ASN A 39 -6.53 0.67 -5.13
N ALA A 40 -5.85 -0.36 -4.63
CA ALA A 40 -5.67 -1.61 -5.38
C ALA A 40 -7.00 -2.29 -5.74
N GLN A 41 -8.00 -2.23 -4.83
CA GLN A 41 -9.35 -2.71 -5.14
C GLN A 41 -10.00 -1.86 -6.24
N THR A 42 -9.95 -0.54 -6.12
CA THR A 42 -10.54 0.41 -7.09
C THR A 42 -9.92 0.22 -8.47
N ASP A 43 -8.59 0.09 -8.54
CA ASP A 43 -7.86 -0.14 -9.79
C ASP A 43 -8.27 -1.48 -10.43
N ARG A 44 -8.43 -2.53 -9.61
CA ARG A 44 -8.90 -3.84 -10.07
C ARG A 44 -10.33 -3.77 -10.64
N GLU A 45 -11.22 -3.02 -10.00
CA GLU A 45 -12.58 -2.81 -10.49
C GLU A 45 -12.59 -2.01 -11.80
N ASN A 46 -11.84 -0.92 -11.86
CA ASN A 46 -11.69 -0.11 -13.07
C ASN A 46 -11.15 -0.94 -14.25
N LEU A 47 -10.14 -1.78 -14.03
CA LEU A 47 -9.59 -2.66 -15.06
C LEU A 47 -10.61 -3.70 -15.55
N ARG A 48 -11.56 -4.12 -14.70
CA ARG A 48 -12.67 -4.99 -15.12
C ARG A 48 -13.72 -4.24 -15.93
N THR A 49 -13.98 -2.98 -15.60
CA THR A 49 -14.93 -2.13 -16.32
C THR A 49 -14.40 -1.67 -17.68
N LEU A 50 -13.09 -1.45 -17.80
CA LEU A 50 -12.42 -1.05 -19.04
C LEU A 50 -12.16 -2.20 -20.03
N ARG A 51 -12.60 -3.42 -19.69
CA ARG A 51 -12.42 -4.64 -20.50
C ARG A 51 -13.61 -4.89 -21.40
#